data_AF-A0A2M7DHQ9-F1
#
_entry.id   AF-A0A2M7DHQ9-F1
#
_cell.length_a   1.000
_cell.length_b   1.000
_cell.length_c   1.000
_cell.angle_alpha   90.00
_cell.angle_beta   90.00
_cell.angle_gamma   90.00
#
_symmetry.space_group_name_H-M   'P 1'
#
loop_
_entity.id
_entity.type
_entity.pdbx_description
1 polymer ?
#
loop_
_entity_poly.entity_id
_entity_poly.type
_entity_poly.pdbx_seq_one_letter_code
_entity_poly.pdbx_strand_id
1 'polypeptide(L)'
;MKIFNTYKLYLLVFILNTFLLQAQIGIGTTNPDAASMLDIQSTSKGILIPRMTTSQRTNITSPVSGLLVFDSITQSFWFFTSSWTELVAGSSTTLNDADNDTKVEVEQNPDEDKIRFSTLGTERMIIDNAGNTRIGDGINNTYIEVDGSLSYEGTATRWDDLKVPVNATKEGEFKRPDWNIFLGNTLLQWFKDESNADNQQELFFNVQMPHAWKEGTDIFPHVHWVPKTTITGKAVTWGLEYTWVNVGESFPATTTITGSGKTHDTNSNNH
;
A
#
# COMPACT_ATOMS: atom_id res chain seq x y z
N MET A 1 -28.30 35.68 89.01
CA MET A 1 -27.10 34.86 88.68
C MET A 1 -27.52 33.80 87.66
N LYS A 2 -27.15 33.93 86.38
CA LYS A 2 -27.46 32.92 85.34
C LYS A 2 -26.30 31.94 85.26
N ILE A 3 -26.54 30.70 85.67
CA ILE A 3 -25.59 29.60 85.59
C ILE A 3 -25.36 29.29 84.11
N PHE A 4 -24.12 29.44 83.62
CA PHE A 4 -23.74 28.96 82.30
C PHE A 4 -23.68 27.44 82.36
N ASN A 5 -24.50 26.81 81.52
CA ASN A 5 -24.76 25.40 81.60
C ASN A 5 -23.62 24.57 81.00
N THR A 6 -22.93 23.79 81.84
CA THR A 6 -21.87 22.82 81.51
C THR A 6 -22.28 21.85 80.41
N TYR A 7 -23.57 21.56 80.26
CA TYR A 7 -24.08 20.76 79.14
C TYR A 7 -23.78 21.38 77.76
N LYS A 8 -23.66 22.72 77.66
CA LYS A 8 -23.34 23.40 76.40
C LYS A 8 -21.89 23.18 75.98
N LEU A 9 -20.96 23.03 76.93
CA LEU A 9 -19.55 22.78 76.66
C LEU A 9 -19.31 21.33 76.22
N TYR A 10 -19.92 20.36 76.90
CA TYR A 10 -19.86 18.95 76.47
C TYR A 10 -20.48 18.75 75.09
N LEU A 11 -21.58 19.46 74.80
CA LEU A 11 -22.18 19.47 73.48
C LEU A 11 -21.22 20.05 72.42
N LEU A 12 -20.51 21.14 72.71
CA LEU A 12 -19.55 21.74 71.78
C LEU A 12 -18.36 20.83 71.49
N VAL A 13 -17.82 20.15 72.51
CA VAL A 13 -16.71 19.19 72.35
C VAL A 13 -17.15 17.97 71.54
N PHE A 14 -18.37 17.48 71.76
CA PHE A 14 -18.96 16.41 70.94
C PHE A 14 -19.10 16.85 69.47
N ILE A 15 -19.59 18.07 69.23
CA ILE A 15 -19.75 18.64 67.88
C ILE A 15 -18.39 18.82 67.16
N LEU A 16 -17.34 19.25 67.86
CA LEU A 16 -16.01 19.44 67.24
C LEU A 16 -15.36 18.12 66.81
N ASN A 17 -15.60 17.02 67.53
CA ASN A 17 -15.05 15.70 67.16
C ASN A 17 -15.74 15.08 65.93
N THR A 18 -16.98 15.49 65.61
CA THR A 18 -17.69 14.96 64.42
C THR A 18 -17.17 15.52 63.09
N PHE A 19 -16.41 16.61 63.08
CA PHE A 19 -15.94 17.25 61.83
C PHE A 19 -14.61 16.70 61.28
N LEU A 20 -13.93 15.80 62.00
CA LEU A 20 -12.63 15.23 61.58
C LEU A 20 -12.73 13.81 61.01
N LEU A 21 -13.94 13.25 60.92
CA LEU A 21 -14.14 11.92 60.36
C LEU A 21 -14.25 12.02 58.84
N GLN A 22 -13.21 11.59 58.12
CA GLN A 22 -13.32 11.33 56.68
C GLN A 22 -14.08 10.03 56.45
N ALA A 23 -15.19 10.10 55.72
CA ALA A 23 -16.01 8.94 55.38
C ALA A 23 -15.51 8.29 54.09
N GLN A 24 -14.35 7.64 54.14
CA GLN A 24 -13.88 6.76 53.06
C GLN A 24 -14.44 5.34 53.31
N ILE A 25 -14.88 4.66 52.26
CA ILE A 25 -15.36 3.28 52.39
C ILE A 25 -14.21 2.33 52.06
N GLY A 26 -13.66 1.69 53.11
CA GLY A 26 -12.75 0.55 52.96
C GLY A 26 -13.51 -0.78 53.08
N ILE A 27 -13.32 -1.69 52.12
CA ILE A 27 -13.80 -3.07 52.21
C ILE A 27 -12.61 -4.01 52.09
N GLY A 28 -12.33 -4.76 53.16
CA GLY A 28 -11.16 -5.65 53.21
C GLY A 28 -9.83 -4.95 53.51
N THR A 29 -9.85 -3.64 53.80
CA THR A 29 -8.70 -2.85 54.27
C THR A 29 -9.13 -1.90 55.40
N THR A 30 -8.24 -1.68 56.37
CA THR A 30 -8.41 -0.67 57.44
C THR A 30 -7.71 0.64 57.13
N ASN A 31 -6.95 0.68 56.03
CA ASN A 31 -6.25 1.86 55.55
C ASN A 31 -6.56 2.04 54.06
N PRO A 32 -7.77 2.52 53.70
CA PRO A 32 -8.13 2.83 52.33
C PRO A 32 -7.14 3.84 51.73
N ASP A 33 -6.91 3.76 50.42
CA ASP A 33 -6.11 4.77 49.73
C ASP A 33 -6.76 6.16 49.87
N ALA A 34 -5.98 7.17 50.27
CA ALA A 34 -6.46 8.52 50.53
C ALA A 34 -7.03 9.22 49.29
N ALA A 35 -6.71 8.77 48.08
CA ALA A 35 -7.28 9.26 46.82
C ALA A 35 -8.58 8.54 46.42
N SER A 36 -9.05 7.55 47.19
CA SER A 36 -10.23 6.76 46.88
C SER A 36 -11.45 7.15 47.72
N MET A 37 -12.62 7.17 47.08
CA MET A 37 -13.89 7.22 47.82
C MET A 37 -14.34 5.82 48.28
N LEU A 38 -13.89 4.78 47.56
CA LEU A 38 -14.13 3.36 47.81
C LEU A 38 -12.86 2.58 47.47
N ASP A 39 -12.26 1.92 48.46
CA ASP A 39 -11.12 1.00 48.29
C ASP A 39 -11.56 -0.41 48.69
N ILE A 40 -11.39 -1.37 47.77
CA ILE A 40 -11.77 -2.76 47.98
C ILE A 40 -10.53 -3.63 47.76
N GLN A 41 -10.06 -4.25 48.84
CA GLN A 41 -8.90 -5.14 48.79
C GLN A 41 -9.31 -6.57 49.09
N SER A 42 -8.98 -7.48 48.17
CA SER A 42 -9.13 -8.92 48.37
C SER A 42 -8.17 -9.68 47.45
N THR A 43 -7.62 -10.79 47.93
CA THR A 43 -6.77 -11.70 47.13
C THR A 43 -7.56 -12.85 46.50
N SER A 44 -8.83 -13.02 46.85
CA SER A 44 -9.65 -14.18 46.43
C SER A 44 -11.08 -13.84 46.01
N LYS A 45 -11.50 -12.57 46.16
CA LYS A 45 -12.84 -12.10 45.77
C LYS A 45 -12.73 -10.89 44.86
N GLY A 46 -13.68 -10.77 43.93
CA GLY A 46 -13.83 -9.60 43.08
C GLY A 46 -15.06 -8.76 43.46
N ILE A 47 -15.28 -7.70 42.69
CA ILE A 47 -16.47 -6.86 42.80
C ILE A 47 -17.48 -7.32 41.75
N LEU A 48 -18.71 -7.60 42.18
CA LEU A 48 -19.85 -7.73 41.26
C LEU A 48 -20.44 -6.35 41.02
N ILE A 49 -20.09 -5.74 39.89
CA ILE A 49 -20.73 -4.55 39.34
C ILE A 49 -22.18 -4.88 38.96
N PRO A 50 -23.14 -3.92 38.95
CA PRO A 50 -24.51 -4.20 38.53
C PRO A 50 -24.59 -5.04 37.27
N ARG A 51 -25.22 -6.22 37.40
CA ARG A 51 -25.43 -7.18 36.32
C ARG A 51 -26.85 -7.06 35.84
N MET A 52 -27.03 -6.93 34.53
CA MET A 52 -28.35 -6.76 33.94
C MET A 52 -28.35 -7.25 32.50
N THR A 53 -29.53 -7.46 31.93
CA THR A 53 -29.65 -7.77 30.50
C THR A 53 -29.39 -6.54 29.65
N THR A 54 -29.11 -6.72 28.36
CA THR A 54 -28.99 -5.60 27.41
C THR A 54 -30.20 -4.67 27.44
N SER A 55 -31.42 -5.22 27.49
CA SER A 55 -32.65 -4.42 27.58
C SER A 55 -32.69 -3.58 28.85
N GLN A 56 -32.27 -4.13 29.98
CA GLN A 56 -32.20 -3.38 31.23
C GLN A 56 -31.13 -2.28 31.17
N ARG A 57 -29.95 -2.56 30.62
CA ARG A 57 -28.86 -1.57 30.42
C ARG A 57 -29.31 -0.41 29.54
N THR A 58 -29.92 -0.68 28.40
CA THR A 58 -30.36 0.35 27.46
C THR A 58 -31.59 1.13 27.94
N ASN A 59 -32.36 0.58 28.88
CA ASN A 59 -33.52 1.24 29.50
C ASN A 59 -33.18 2.07 30.75
N ILE A 60 -31.91 2.14 31.16
CA ILE A 60 -31.49 3.08 32.21
C ILE A 60 -31.79 4.50 31.72
N THR A 61 -32.64 5.21 32.46
CA THR A 61 -33.07 6.56 32.09
C THR A 61 -31.99 7.57 32.47
N SER A 62 -31.55 8.38 31.52
CA SER A 62 -30.51 9.41 31.72
C SER A 62 -29.22 8.87 32.39
N PRO A 63 -28.56 7.85 31.79
CA PRO A 63 -27.31 7.33 32.32
C PRO A 63 -26.24 8.42 32.32
N VAL A 64 -25.40 8.42 33.35
CA VAL A 64 -24.30 9.39 33.50
C VAL A 64 -23.02 8.83 32.90
N SER A 65 -22.18 9.71 32.33
CA SER A 65 -20.87 9.30 31.82
C SER A 65 -20.04 8.67 32.94
N GLY A 66 -19.41 7.53 32.65
CA GLY A 66 -18.65 6.71 33.59
C GLY A 66 -19.47 5.62 34.30
N LEU A 67 -20.78 5.51 34.06
CA LEU A 67 -21.60 4.43 34.61
C LEU A 67 -21.15 3.07 34.05
N LEU A 68 -20.67 2.17 34.92
CA LEU A 68 -20.18 0.83 34.56
C LEU A 68 -21.21 -0.25 34.92
N VAL A 69 -21.47 -1.16 34.00
CA VAL A 69 -22.34 -2.33 34.20
C VAL A 69 -21.71 -3.57 33.57
N PHE A 70 -22.13 -4.74 34.04
CA PHE A 70 -21.87 -5.99 33.34
C PHE A 70 -23.16 -6.43 32.63
N ASP A 71 -23.12 -6.51 31.31
CA ASP A 71 -24.26 -6.97 30.52
C ASP A 71 -24.22 -8.50 30.43
N SER A 72 -25.22 -9.16 31.02
CA SER A 72 -25.27 -10.63 31.09
C SER A 72 -25.59 -11.30 29.75
N ILE A 73 -26.04 -10.54 28.74
CA ILE A 73 -26.31 -11.05 27.40
C ILE A 73 -25.04 -11.01 26.55
N THR A 74 -24.30 -9.89 26.55
CA THR A 74 -23.02 -9.79 25.82
C THR A 74 -21.86 -10.42 26.58
N GLN A 75 -22.06 -10.72 27.87
CA GLN A 75 -21.05 -11.29 28.78
C GLN A 75 -19.80 -10.40 28.90
N SER A 76 -19.99 -9.08 28.87
CA SER A 76 -18.90 -8.10 28.84
C SER A 76 -19.22 -6.89 29.69
N PHE A 77 -18.17 -6.12 30.00
CA PHE A 77 -18.31 -4.85 30.70
C PHE A 77 -18.66 -3.74 29.71
N TRP A 78 -19.61 -2.89 30.12
CA TRP A 78 -20.01 -1.72 29.35
C TRP A 78 -19.96 -0.48 30.24
N PHE A 79 -19.47 0.62 29.69
CA PHE A 79 -19.51 1.92 30.35
C PHE A 79 -20.23 2.95 29.48
N PHE A 80 -20.93 3.88 30.12
CA PHE A 80 -21.63 4.95 29.41
C PHE A 80 -20.70 6.16 29.19
N THR A 81 -20.70 6.73 27.99
CA THR A 81 -20.09 8.04 27.68
C THR A 81 -21.19 9.00 27.21
N SER A 82 -21.36 9.18 25.91
CA SER A 82 -22.58 9.67 25.25
C SER A 82 -23.47 8.52 24.74
N SER A 83 -22.90 7.33 24.66
CA SER A 83 -23.57 6.07 24.36
C SER A 83 -22.91 4.96 25.17
N TRP A 84 -23.55 3.80 25.26
CA TRP A 84 -22.92 2.64 25.86
C TRP A 84 -21.75 2.16 24.99
N THR A 85 -20.57 2.06 25.58
CA THR A 85 -19.34 1.57 24.95
C THR A 85 -18.91 0.27 25.63
N GLU A 86 -18.60 -0.74 24.83
CA GLU A 86 -18.12 -2.03 25.32
C GLU A 86 -16.63 -1.94 25.66
N LEU A 87 -16.24 -2.52 26.80
CA LEU A 87 -14.84 -2.66 27.17
C LEU A 87 -14.35 -4.04 26.70
N VAL A 88 -13.77 -4.08 25.50
CA VAL A 88 -13.16 -5.30 24.94
C VAL A 88 -11.67 -5.38 25.26
N ALA A 89 -11.17 -6.59 25.50
CA ALA A 89 -9.74 -6.85 25.66
C ALA A 89 -9.12 -7.11 24.27
N GLY A 90 -8.42 -6.13 23.71
CA GLY A 90 -7.73 -6.28 22.42
C GLY A 90 -7.56 -4.93 21.73
N SER A 91 -6.32 -4.47 21.62
CA SER A 91 -5.96 -3.19 21.02
C SER A 91 -6.49 -3.06 19.59
N SER A 92 -7.17 -1.95 19.34
CA SER A 92 -7.16 -1.13 18.12
C SER A 92 -6.29 -1.69 17.00
N THR A 93 -6.91 -2.09 15.89
CA THR A 93 -6.20 -2.26 14.62
C THR A 93 -5.69 -0.88 14.21
N THR A 94 -4.36 -0.71 14.16
CA THR A 94 -3.64 0.54 13.83
C THR A 94 -3.77 0.95 12.36
N LEU A 95 -4.65 0.30 11.62
CA LEU A 95 -5.03 0.60 10.25
C LEU A 95 -6.54 0.83 10.27
N ASN A 96 -6.93 2.01 10.74
CA ASN A 96 -8.31 2.45 10.70
C ASN A 96 -8.56 3.12 9.36
N ASP A 97 -9.36 2.48 8.54
CA ASP A 97 -9.86 3.02 7.29
C ASP A 97 -11.36 3.28 7.43
N ALA A 98 -11.80 4.46 7.01
CA ALA A 98 -13.13 4.97 7.36
C ALA A 98 -14.27 4.16 6.71
N ASP A 99 -14.03 3.59 5.53
CA ASP A 99 -14.97 2.73 4.81
C ASP A 99 -14.54 1.24 4.80
N ASN A 100 -13.40 0.90 5.41
CA ASN A 100 -12.84 -0.45 5.52
C ASN A 100 -12.49 -1.12 4.18
N ASP A 101 -12.26 -0.35 3.12
CA ASP A 101 -11.85 -0.86 1.82
C ASP A 101 -10.32 -1.02 1.68
N THR A 102 -9.57 -0.43 2.60
CA THR A 102 -8.11 -0.43 2.67
C THR A 102 -7.64 -1.00 4.00
N LYS A 103 -6.97 -2.16 3.97
CA LYS A 103 -6.64 -2.94 5.17
C LYS A 103 -5.43 -3.84 4.99
N VAL A 104 -4.81 -4.22 6.11
CA VAL A 104 -3.87 -5.35 6.18
C VAL A 104 -4.51 -6.43 7.04
N GLU A 105 -4.62 -7.64 6.48
CA GLU A 105 -5.30 -8.76 7.11
C GLU A 105 -4.32 -9.93 7.25
N VAL A 106 -4.36 -10.61 8.39
CA VAL A 106 -3.59 -11.85 8.64
C VAL A 106 -4.46 -13.10 8.56
N GLU A 107 -5.78 -12.94 8.57
CA GLU A 107 -6.76 -14.03 8.56
C GLU A 107 -8.00 -13.59 7.77
N GLN A 108 -8.47 -14.41 6.83
CA GLN A 108 -9.81 -14.30 6.22
C GLN A 108 -10.62 -15.57 6.47
N ASN A 109 -9.94 -16.73 6.44
CA ASN A 109 -10.42 -18.00 6.97
C ASN A 109 -9.50 -18.46 8.11
N PRO A 110 -9.94 -19.37 9.00
CA PRO A 110 -9.10 -19.86 10.09
C PRO A 110 -7.82 -20.54 9.58
N ASP A 111 -6.68 -20.14 10.15
CA ASP A 111 -5.39 -20.84 10.02
C ASP A 111 -4.84 -20.82 8.58
N GLU A 112 -5.08 -19.72 7.85
CA GLU A 112 -4.52 -19.58 6.50
C GLU A 112 -3.04 -19.23 6.49
N ASP A 113 -2.52 -18.64 7.59
CA ASP A 113 -1.15 -18.17 7.72
C ASP A 113 -0.75 -17.24 6.56
N LYS A 114 -1.61 -16.27 6.23
CA LYS A 114 -1.42 -15.36 5.09
C LYS A 114 -1.51 -13.90 5.51
N ILE A 115 -0.53 -13.10 5.08
CA ILE A 115 -0.58 -11.64 5.21
C ILE A 115 -1.07 -11.05 3.89
N ARG A 116 -2.10 -10.20 3.94
CA ARG A 116 -2.73 -9.58 2.77
C ARG A 116 -2.75 -8.06 2.90
N PHE A 117 -2.58 -7.38 1.77
CA PHE A 117 -2.74 -5.93 1.65
C PHE A 117 -3.85 -5.64 0.65
N SER A 118 -4.86 -4.90 1.07
CA SER A 118 -6.04 -4.58 0.26
C SER A 118 -6.23 -3.07 0.13
N THR A 119 -6.73 -2.62 -1.02
CA THR A 119 -7.14 -1.23 -1.29
C THR A 119 -8.39 -1.23 -2.16
N LEU A 120 -9.35 -0.34 -1.90
CA LEU A 120 -10.63 -0.30 -2.63
C LEU A 120 -11.32 -1.67 -2.67
N GLY A 121 -11.24 -2.44 -1.58
CA GLY A 121 -11.81 -3.78 -1.44
C GLY A 121 -11.14 -4.88 -2.26
N THR A 122 -10.01 -4.58 -2.91
CA THR A 122 -9.27 -5.53 -3.76
C THR A 122 -7.93 -5.89 -3.13
N GLU A 123 -7.61 -7.19 -3.04
CA GLU A 123 -6.29 -7.66 -2.64
C GLU A 123 -5.24 -7.23 -3.66
N ARG A 124 -4.13 -6.66 -3.19
CA ARG A 124 -3.02 -6.15 -4.00
C ARG A 124 -1.73 -6.93 -3.78
N MET A 125 -1.58 -7.53 -2.61
CA MET A 125 -0.39 -8.29 -2.24
C MET A 125 -0.75 -9.37 -1.23
N ILE A 126 -0.14 -10.54 -1.38
CA ILE A 126 -0.30 -11.69 -0.48
C ILE A 126 1.09 -12.27 -0.19
N ILE A 127 1.40 -12.52 1.08
CA ILE A 127 2.48 -13.41 1.51
C ILE A 127 1.84 -14.66 2.07
N ASP A 128 2.14 -15.81 1.49
CA ASP A 128 1.60 -17.10 1.93
C ASP A 128 2.47 -17.82 2.95
N ASN A 129 1.92 -18.89 3.53
CA ASN A 129 2.58 -19.69 4.57
C ASN A 129 3.88 -20.37 4.13
N ALA A 130 4.08 -20.54 2.81
CA ALA A 130 5.30 -21.08 2.23
C ALA A 130 6.36 -19.97 2.02
N GLY A 131 6.02 -18.72 2.33
CA GLY A 131 6.89 -17.55 2.18
C GLY A 131 6.86 -16.94 0.79
N ASN A 132 5.98 -17.41 -0.11
CA ASN A 132 5.90 -16.83 -1.44
C ASN A 132 5.10 -15.53 -1.39
N THR A 133 5.51 -14.59 -2.23
CA THR A 133 4.89 -13.27 -2.35
C THR A 133 4.24 -13.11 -3.70
N ARG A 134 2.96 -12.72 -3.71
CA ARG A 134 2.23 -12.29 -4.90
C ARG A 134 1.95 -10.80 -4.80
N ILE A 135 2.19 -10.07 -5.88
CA ILE A 135 1.80 -8.66 -6.04
C ILE A 135 0.96 -8.56 -7.31
N GLY A 136 -0.31 -8.23 -7.19
CA GLY A 136 -1.27 -8.28 -8.29
C GLY A 136 -2.72 -8.34 -7.82
N ASP A 137 -3.61 -8.82 -8.68
CA ASP A 137 -5.05 -8.94 -8.42
C ASP A 137 -5.49 -10.36 -7.97
N GLY A 138 -4.52 -11.23 -7.67
CA GLY A 138 -4.76 -12.64 -7.34
C GLY A 138 -4.85 -13.57 -8.56
N ILE A 139 -5.03 -13.04 -9.76
CA ILE A 139 -5.06 -13.77 -11.04
C ILE A 139 -3.79 -13.48 -11.87
N ASN A 140 -3.47 -12.20 -11.97
CA ASN A 140 -2.35 -11.61 -12.70
C ASN A 140 -1.39 -11.03 -11.68
N ASN A 141 -0.34 -11.79 -11.35
CA ASN A 141 0.59 -11.42 -10.30
C ASN A 141 2.02 -11.39 -10.81
N THR A 142 2.82 -10.49 -10.24
CA THR A 142 4.24 -10.78 -10.06
C THR A 142 4.34 -11.77 -8.91
N TYR A 143 4.98 -12.91 -9.16
CA TYR A 143 5.13 -14.00 -8.21
C TYR A 143 6.61 -14.17 -7.85
N ILE A 144 6.93 -14.01 -6.56
CA ILE A 144 8.27 -14.17 -6.02
C ILE A 144 8.23 -15.38 -5.09
N GLU A 145 8.99 -16.41 -5.42
CA GLU A 145 9.10 -17.61 -4.61
C GLU A 145 10.09 -17.39 -3.46
N VAL A 146 10.06 -18.29 -2.48
CA VAL A 146 10.96 -18.26 -1.31
C VAL A 146 12.45 -18.31 -1.69
N ASP A 147 12.78 -18.89 -2.84
CA ASP A 147 14.15 -18.96 -3.36
C ASP A 147 14.60 -17.65 -4.07
N GLY A 148 13.69 -16.67 -4.16
CA GLY A 148 13.91 -15.39 -4.83
C GLY A 148 13.70 -15.43 -6.34
N SER A 149 13.28 -16.57 -6.91
CA SER A 149 12.87 -16.64 -8.30
C SER A 149 11.65 -15.75 -8.54
N LEU A 150 11.64 -15.08 -9.70
CA LEU A 150 10.60 -14.16 -10.09
C LEU A 150 9.92 -14.67 -11.36
N SER A 151 8.60 -14.78 -11.31
CA SER A 151 7.75 -15.16 -12.43
C SER A 151 6.49 -14.29 -12.47
N TYR A 152 5.68 -14.51 -13.50
CA TYR A 152 4.42 -13.80 -13.71
C TYR A 152 3.30 -14.83 -13.87
N GLU A 153 2.19 -14.63 -13.15
CA GLU A 153 1.02 -15.50 -13.21
C GLU A 153 -0.06 -14.87 -14.12
N GLY A 154 -0.90 -15.72 -14.75
CA GLY A 154 -2.03 -15.29 -15.57
C GLY A 154 -1.63 -14.55 -16.86
N THR A 155 -2.17 -13.35 -17.03
CA THR A 155 -1.90 -12.44 -18.15
C THR A 155 -1.04 -11.24 -17.78
N ALA A 156 -0.43 -11.24 -16.59
CA ALA A 156 0.49 -10.20 -16.18
C ALA A 156 1.60 -9.99 -17.22
N THR A 157 1.92 -8.73 -17.50
CA THR A 157 2.93 -8.34 -18.49
C THR A 157 4.06 -7.57 -17.83
N ARG A 158 5.23 -7.61 -18.46
CA ARG A 158 6.35 -6.72 -18.15
C ARG A 158 6.81 -6.04 -19.43
N TRP A 159 7.33 -4.84 -19.29
CA TRP A 159 8.07 -4.19 -20.36
C TRP A 159 9.50 -4.72 -20.37
N ASP A 160 9.97 -5.14 -21.53
CA ASP A 160 11.33 -5.65 -21.72
C ASP A 160 11.93 -5.01 -22.98
N ASP A 161 13.15 -4.47 -22.85
CA ASP A 161 13.80 -3.74 -23.93
C ASP A 161 14.67 -4.68 -24.76
N LEU A 162 14.35 -4.82 -26.05
CA LEU A 162 15.26 -5.46 -26.99
C LEU A 162 16.17 -4.42 -27.64
N LYS A 163 17.42 -4.37 -27.18
CA LYS A 163 18.38 -3.34 -27.60
C LYS A 163 19.22 -3.83 -28.78
N VAL A 164 19.21 -3.05 -29.86
CA VAL A 164 20.09 -3.23 -31.01
C VAL A 164 21.14 -2.13 -30.98
N PRO A 165 22.39 -2.41 -30.57
CA PRO A 165 23.41 -1.38 -30.57
C PRO A 165 23.81 -1.05 -32.01
N VAL A 166 24.15 0.22 -32.27
CA VAL A 166 24.42 0.71 -33.63
C VAL A 166 25.55 -0.07 -34.34
N ASN A 167 26.51 -0.60 -33.59
CA ASN A 167 27.60 -1.42 -34.12
C ASN A 167 27.20 -2.85 -34.51
N ALA A 168 25.99 -3.30 -34.15
CA ALA A 168 25.42 -4.58 -34.58
C ALA A 168 24.55 -4.44 -35.86
N THR A 169 24.39 -3.21 -36.37
CA THR A 169 23.66 -2.96 -37.61
C THR A 169 24.55 -3.16 -38.84
N LYS A 170 23.93 -3.38 -40.00
CA LYS A 170 24.58 -3.48 -41.31
C LYS A 170 24.11 -2.36 -42.22
N GLU A 171 25.02 -1.85 -43.02
CA GLU A 171 24.74 -0.86 -44.06
C GLU A 171 24.27 -1.55 -45.35
N GLY A 172 23.31 -0.92 -46.04
CA GLY A 172 22.90 -1.35 -47.39
C GLY A 172 23.91 -0.97 -48.47
N GLU A 173 23.69 -1.44 -49.69
CA GLU A 173 24.61 -1.19 -50.81
C GLU A 173 24.51 0.24 -51.37
N PHE A 174 23.31 0.81 -51.44
CA PHE A 174 23.05 2.06 -52.19
C PHE A 174 22.66 3.26 -51.32
N LYS A 175 22.03 3.03 -50.17
CA LYS A 175 21.52 4.09 -49.29
C LYS A 175 22.07 3.98 -47.86
N ARG A 176 23.40 3.91 -47.73
CA ARG A 176 24.04 3.72 -46.43
C ARG A 176 24.39 5.04 -45.73
N PRO A 177 24.25 5.14 -44.40
CA PRO A 177 24.90 6.17 -43.60
C PRO A 177 26.42 5.97 -43.58
N ASP A 178 27.16 6.94 -43.05
CA ASP A 178 28.62 6.86 -42.89
C ASP A 178 29.02 6.73 -41.41
N TRP A 179 30.00 5.87 -41.10
CA TRP A 179 30.67 5.93 -39.81
C TRP A 179 31.53 7.19 -39.69
N ASN A 180 31.29 8.00 -38.65
CA ASN A 180 32.10 9.19 -38.39
C ASN A 180 32.27 9.44 -36.88
N ILE A 181 33.27 10.25 -36.55
CA ILE A 181 33.54 10.67 -35.18
C ILE A 181 32.49 11.71 -34.77
N PHE A 182 31.70 11.36 -33.76
CA PHE A 182 30.75 12.26 -33.12
C PHE A 182 31.45 13.21 -32.14
N LEU A 183 32.22 12.67 -31.19
CA LEU A 183 32.98 13.44 -30.21
C LEU A 183 34.22 12.66 -29.75
N GLY A 184 35.40 13.29 -29.74
CA GLY A 184 36.65 12.62 -29.36
C GLY A 184 36.97 11.44 -30.28
N ASN A 185 36.91 10.21 -29.74
CA ASN A 185 37.08 8.97 -30.50
C ASN A 185 35.77 8.16 -30.63
N THR A 186 34.63 8.73 -30.21
CA THR A 186 33.33 8.06 -30.29
C THR A 186 32.83 8.06 -31.73
N LEU A 187 32.72 6.87 -32.32
CA LEU A 187 32.16 6.65 -33.66
C LEU A 187 30.65 6.39 -33.57
N LEU A 188 29.87 7.06 -34.42
CA LEU A 188 28.44 6.81 -34.60
C LEU A 188 28.10 6.75 -36.10
N GLN A 189 26.97 6.14 -36.41
CA GLN A 189 26.41 6.17 -37.75
C GLN A 189 25.82 7.54 -38.07
N TRP A 190 26.25 8.11 -39.19
CA TRP A 190 25.90 9.44 -39.60
C TRP A 190 24.86 9.43 -40.71
N PHE A 191 23.66 9.87 -40.36
CA PHE A 191 22.58 10.07 -41.30
C PHE A 191 22.67 11.49 -41.88
N LYS A 192 22.74 11.59 -43.20
CA LYS A 192 22.84 12.85 -43.93
C LYS A 192 21.45 13.47 -44.06
N ASP A 193 21.41 14.79 -44.01
CA ASP A 193 20.19 15.54 -44.31
C ASP A 193 19.89 15.43 -45.81
N GLU A 194 18.83 14.72 -46.12
CA GLU A 194 18.40 14.51 -47.49
C GLU A 194 16.98 15.04 -47.65
N SER A 195 16.87 16.17 -48.35
CA SER A 195 15.59 16.83 -48.61
C SER A 195 14.69 16.07 -49.60
N ASN A 196 15.11 14.89 -50.07
CA ASN A 196 14.36 14.03 -50.98
C ASN A 196 14.06 12.68 -50.29
N ALA A 197 12.78 12.31 -50.21
CA ALA A 197 12.33 11.04 -49.65
C ALA A 197 12.91 9.81 -50.38
N ASP A 198 13.29 9.93 -51.65
CA ASP A 198 13.90 8.83 -52.40
C ASP A 198 15.33 8.51 -51.94
N ASN A 199 15.98 9.39 -51.18
CA ASN A 199 17.35 9.19 -50.77
C ASN A 199 17.50 8.53 -49.38
N GLN A 200 16.41 8.37 -48.62
CA GLN A 200 16.38 7.80 -47.25
C GLN A 200 17.47 6.76 -46.99
N GLN A 201 18.31 7.02 -45.98
CA GLN A 201 19.38 6.11 -45.61
C GLN A 201 18.88 5.02 -44.67
N GLU A 202 19.44 3.82 -44.82
CA GLU A 202 18.92 2.60 -44.23
C GLU A 202 20.01 1.86 -43.46
N LEU A 203 19.60 1.28 -42.33
CA LEU A 203 20.38 0.31 -41.57
C LEU A 203 19.54 -0.94 -41.37
N PHE A 204 20.20 -2.08 -41.42
CA PHE A 204 19.59 -3.39 -41.28
C PHE A 204 20.05 -4.03 -39.99
N PHE A 205 19.15 -4.70 -39.30
CA PHE A 205 19.47 -5.53 -38.15
C PHE A 205 18.52 -6.71 -38.10
N ASN A 206 18.96 -7.77 -37.45
CA ASN A 206 18.13 -8.91 -37.12
C ASN A 206 18.04 -9.01 -35.61
N VAL A 207 16.85 -9.36 -35.13
CA VAL A 207 16.59 -9.62 -33.71
C VAL A 207 15.93 -10.97 -33.56
N GLN A 208 16.26 -11.65 -32.48
CA GLN A 208 15.53 -12.84 -32.05
C GLN A 208 14.68 -12.44 -30.85
N MET A 209 13.38 -12.71 -30.91
CA MET A 209 12.49 -12.46 -29.79
C MET A 209 12.88 -13.38 -28.61
N PRO A 210 12.94 -12.86 -27.38
CA PRO A 210 13.25 -13.68 -26.22
C PRO A 210 12.13 -14.71 -26.02
N HIS A 211 12.47 -15.89 -25.48
CA HIS A 211 11.47 -16.93 -25.19
C HIS A 211 10.37 -16.50 -24.21
N ALA A 212 10.60 -15.41 -23.45
CA ALA A 212 9.63 -14.83 -22.54
C ALA A 212 8.64 -13.88 -23.23
N TRP A 213 8.81 -13.58 -24.53
CA TRP A 213 7.89 -12.73 -25.26
C TRP A 213 6.54 -13.43 -25.49
N LYS A 214 5.45 -12.67 -25.33
CA LYS A 214 4.09 -13.17 -25.51
C LYS A 214 3.56 -12.77 -26.88
N GLU A 215 3.16 -13.77 -27.67
CA GLU A 215 2.60 -13.55 -29.00
C GLU A 215 1.34 -12.68 -28.96
N GLY A 216 1.20 -11.80 -29.96
CA GLY A 216 0.10 -10.84 -30.05
C GLY A 216 0.22 -9.60 -29.17
N THR A 217 1.35 -9.42 -28.47
CA THR A 217 1.64 -8.15 -27.78
C THR A 217 2.24 -7.12 -28.73
N ASP A 218 1.94 -5.84 -28.47
CA ASP A 218 2.46 -4.74 -29.26
C ASP A 218 3.97 -4.57 -29.06
N ILE A 219 4.66 -4.21 -30.15
CA ILE A 219 6.08 -3.86 -30.14
C ILE A 219 6.20 -2.38 -30.42
N PHE A 220 6.93 -1.66 -29.55
CA PHE A 220 7.11 -0.22 -29.63
C PHE A 220 8.56 0.06 -30.05
N PRO A 221 8.84 0.25 -31.35
CA PRO A 221 10.17 0.59 -31.80
C PRO A 221 10.52 2.01 -31.39
N HIS A 222 11.72 2.18 -30.84
CA HIS A 222 12.24 3.47 -30.41
C HIS A 222 13.69 3.62 -30.89
N VAL A 223 14.06 4.80 -31.36
CA VAL A 223 15.40 5.10 -31.89
C VAL A 223 15.99 6.30 -31.16
N HIS A 224 17.15 6.09 -30.54
CA HIS A 224 17.94 7.18 -29.98
C HIS A 224 18.78 7.81 -31.08
N TRP A 225 18.74 9.13 -31.21
CA TRP A 225 19.55 9.88 -32.16
C TRP A 225 19.96 11.23 -31.56
N VAL A 226 20.96 11.88 -32.15
CA VAL A 226 21.46 13.18 -31.70
C VAL A 226 22.02 13.97 -32.88
N PRO A 227 21.75 15.28 -33.00
CA PRO A 227 22.39 16.11 -34.02
C PRO A 227 23.78 16.58 -33.55
N LYS A 228 24.73 16.77 -34.48
CA LYS A 228 26.07 17.31 -34.16
C LYS A 228 26.04 18.72 -33.58
N THR A 229 25.09 19.49 -34.06
CA THR A 229 24.87 20.90 -33.72
C THR A 229 23.37 21.08 -33.52
N THR A 230 22.97 22.01 -32.67
CA THR A 230 21.56 22.35 -32.48
C THR A 230 20.89 22.63 -33.84
N ILE A 231 19.76 21.97 -34.09
CA ILE A 231 18.95 22.16 -35.30
C ILE A 231 17.63 22.82 -34.91
N THR A 232 17.22 23.85 -35.66
CA THR A 232 15.95 24.55 -35.43
C THR A 232 15.06 24.40 -36.67
N GLY A 233 13.81 23.96 -36.47
CA GLY A 233 12.82 23.88 -37.55
C GLY A 233 12.96 22.70 -38.51
N LYS A 234 13.88 21.77 -38.25
CA LYS A 234 14.00 20.48 -38.97
C LYS A 234 13.56 19.33 -38.04
N ALA A 235 12.94 18.30 -38.61
CA ALA A 235 12.54 17.10 -37.89
C ALA A 235 13.18 15.87 -38.54
N VAL A 236 13.67 14.94 -37.72
CA VAL A 236 14.11 13.62 -38.20
C VAL A 236 12.90 12.70 -38.21
N THR A 237 12.66 12.05 -39.34
CA THR A 237 11.62 11.03 -39.49
C THR A 237 12.29 9.67 -39.63
N TRP A 238 11.87 8.71 -38.80
CA TRP A 238 12.33 7.33 -38.88
C TRP A 238 11.24 6.45 -39.50
N GLY A 239 11.67 5.50 -40.34
CA GLY A 239 10.85 4.40 -40.81
C GLY A 239 11.43 3.08 -40.32
N LEU A 240 10.56 2.12 -40.00
CA LEU A 240 10.93 0.74 -39.76
C LEU A 240 10.20 -0.12 -40.78
N GLU A 241 10.96 -0.67 -41.72
CA GLU A 241 10.52 -1.80 -42.52
C GLU A 241 10.90 -3.09 -41.79
N TYR A 242 9.94 -3.99 -41.59
CA TYR A 242 10.18 -5.23 -40.87
C TYR A 242 9.41 -6.42 -41.45
N THR A 243 9.91 -7.61 -41.15
CA THR A 243 9.22 -8.89 -41.31
C THR A 243 9.66 -9.81 -40.18
N TRP A 244 8.78 -10.69 -39.73
CA TRP A 244 9.06 -11.65 -38.67
C TRP A 244 8.41 -12.98 -38.99
N VAL A 245 8.99 -14.04 -38.46
CA VAL A 245 8.63 -15.41 -38.79
C VAL A 245 8.97 -16.34 -37.64
N ASN A 246 8.20 -17.41 -37.45
CA ASN A 246 8.55 -18.46 -36.53
C ASN A 246 9.75 -19.27 -37.07
N VAL A 247 10.52 -19.87 -36.17
CA VAL A 247 11.68 -20.68 -36.55
C VAL A 247 11.22 -21.84 -37.43
N GLY A 248 11.75 -21.92 -38.66
CA GLY A 248 11.44 -22.97 -39.62
C GLY A 248 10.38 -22.61 -40.68
N GLU A 249 9.79 -21.42 -40.60
CA GLU A 249 8.84 -20.91 -41.59
C GLU A 249 9.49 -19.95 -42.60
N SER A 250 8.75 -19.60 -43.66
CA SER A 250 9.19 -18.66 -44.70
C SER A 250 8.80 -17.23 -44.36
N PHE A 251 9.70 -16.26 -44.56
CA PHE A 251 9.41 -14.86 -44.31
C PHE A 251 8.27 -14.34 -45.21
N PRO A 252 7.24 -13.68 -44.65
CA PRO A 252 6.23 -12.99 -45.43
C PRO A 252 6.76 -11.66 -46.02
N ALA A 253 5.91 -10.99 -46.80
CA ALA A 253 6.18 -9.64 -47.28
C ALA A 253 6.45 -8.66 -46.12
N THR A 254 7.28 -7.66 -46.37
CA THR A 254 7.61 -6.65 -45.36
C THR A 254 6.44 -5.72 -45.07
N THR A 255 6.40 -5.22 -43.84
CA THR A 255 5.51 -4.14 -43.41
C THR A 255 6.36 -2.93 -43.08
N THR A 256 5.93 -1.75 -43.54
CA THR A 256 6.61 -0.49 -43.22
C THR A 256 5.74 0.36 -42.31
N ILE A 257 6.32 0.81 -41.21
CA ILE A 257 5.75 1.84 -40.34
C ILE A 257 6.65 3.06 -40.35
N THR A 258 6.05 4.25 -40.30
CA THR A 258 6.77 5.52 -40.28
C THR A 258 6.34 6.33 -39.06
N GLY A 259 7.29 7.00 -38.42
CA GLY A 259 6.99 7.89 -37.30
C GLY A 259 6.08 9.03 -37.74
N SER A 260 4.92 9.18 -37.10
CA SER A 260 3.88 10.15 -37.48
C SER A 260 4.05 11.54 -36.84
N GLY A 261 5.13 11.78 -36.08
CA GLY A 261 5.31 13.01 -35.29
C GLY A 261 6.77 13.46 -35.21
N LYS A 262 6.95 14.78 -35.17
CA LYS A 262 8.25 15.47 -35.09
C LYS A 262 9.04 14.96 -33.88
N THR A 263 10.24 14.44 -34.12
CA THR A 263 11.21 14.18 -33.05
C THR A 263 11.68 15.54 -32.51
N HIS A 264 11.29 15.89 -31.28
CA HIS A 264 11.74 17.12 -30.63
C HIS A 264 13.17 16.94 -30.09
N ASP A 265 13.97 18.02 -30.13
CA ASP A 265 15.38 18.06 -29.69
C ASP A 265 15.57 17.94 -28.17
N THR A 266 14.46 17.87 -27.43
CA THR A 266 14.47 17.72 -25.98
C THR A 266 14.52 16.24 -25.64
N ASN A 267 15.44 15.87 -24.75
CA ASN A 267 15.59 14.55 -24.09
C ASN A 267 14.28 13.93 -23.54
N SER A 268 13.31 13.61 -24.39
CA SER A 268 12.09 12.94 -24.00
C SER A 268 12.25 11.47 -24.35
N ASN A 269 12.60 10.68 -23.34
CA ASN A 269 12.31 9.25 -23.27
C ASN A 269 10.78 9.05 -23.28
N ASN A 270 10.13 9.39 -24.38
CA ASN A 270 8.71 9.13 -24.56
C ASN A 270 8.59 7.87 -25.40
N HIS A 271 8.23 6.81 -24.67
CA HIS A 271 7.73 5.54 -25.18
C HIS A 271 6.48 5.74 -26.05
#